data_AF-A0A4U3LXI4-F1
#
_entry.id   AF-A0A4U3LXI4-F1
#
_cell.length_a   1.000
_cell.length_b   1.000
_cell.length_c   1.000
_cell.angle_alpha   90.00
_cell.angle_beta   90.00
_cell.angle_gamma   90.00
#
_symmetry.space_group_name_H-M   'P 1'
#
loop_
_entity.id
_entity.type
_entity.pdbx_description
1 polymer ?
#
loop_
_entity_poly.entity_id
_entity_poly.type
_entity_poly.pdbx_seq_one_letter_code
_entity_poly.pdbx_strand_id
1 'polypeptide(L)'
;MVLVVAALATTGLSVGWIWSKADAVSPVALPSGGTPIDTVSPSVKPSETPTPYGKVLGTVMVASNNDTMPIMSSAWGNYGETTGLWGGAAIWLTVHKNYDGKGASWGNYTAFGQLPPDIPYKNTAAGLKEAAVQIGSRAIVALYDKNAQVMKGTTHKAITVNGHPGHEIVAKVVVKVPKLTETYSTVMIAVIDRGDGTADVAIADIAGSTPAWQNVWRYKVSQIAINK
;
A
#
# COMPACT_ATOMS: atom_id res chain seq x y z
N MET A 1 8.37 46.52 26.47
CA MET A 1 9.02 45.26 26.02
C MET A 1 8.13 44.01 26.13
N VAL A 2 6.79 44.12 26.15
CA VAL A 2 5.89 42.94 26.24
C VAL A 2 5.19 42.64 24.90
N LEU A 3 4.96 43.66 24.05
CA LEU A 3 4.33 43.45 22.74
C LEU A 3 5.27 42.89 21.65
N VAL A 4 6.59 43.13 21.76
CA VAL A 4 7.56 42.65 20.75
C VAL A 4 7.80 41.15 20.88
N VAL A 5 7.65 40.57 22.08
CA VAL A 5 7.79 39.13 22.31
C VAL A 5 6.57 38.36 21.81
N ALA A 6 5.36 38.93 21.90
CA ALA A 6 4.14 38.30 21.40
C ALA A 6 4.11 38.23 19.85
N ALA A 7 4.65 39.23 19.15
CA ALA A 7 4.72 39.22 17.68
C ALA A 7 5.73 38.21 17.12
N LEU A 8 6.85 37.99 17.82
CA LEU A 8 7.80 36.93 17.46
C LEU A 8 7.26 35.52 17.72
N ALA A 9 6.37 35.34 18.70
CA ALA A 9 5.70 34.06 18.98
C ALA A 9 4.59 33.73 17.95
N THR A 10 3.79 34.70 17.52
CA THR A 10 2.74 34.47 16.51
C THR A 10 3.29 34.32 15.10
N THR A 11 4.44 34.93 14.79
CA THR A 11 5.12 34.68 13.52
C THR A 11 5.76 33.28 13.51
N GLY A 12 6.37 32.83 14.61
CA GLY A 12 6.97 31.48 14.72
C GLY A 12 5.97 30.33 14.55
N LEU A 13 4.75 30.46 15.08
CA LEU A 13 3.69 29.45 14.94
C LEU A 13 3.07 29.42 13.53
N SER A 14 3.12 30.53 12.79
CA SER A 14 2.59 30.59 11.42
C SER A 14 3.61 30.13 10.37
N VAL A 15 4.92 30.33 10.57
CA VAL A 15 5.94 29.71 9.67
C VAL A 15 6.07 28.20 9.92
N GLY A 16 5.95 27.72 11.16
CA GLY A 16 5.93 26.28 11.46
C GLY A 16 4.73 25.55 10.83
N TRP A 17 3.58 26.22 10.73
CA TRP A 17 2.38 25.65 10.12
C TRP A 17 2.44 25.64 8.58
N ILE A 18 3.02 26.66 7.94
CA ILE A 18 3.17 26.73 6.48
C ILE A 18 4.20 25.70 5.96
N TRP A 19 5.29 25.43 6.70
CA TRP A 19 6.25 24.39 6.32
C TRP A 19 5.71 22.96 6.52
N SER A 20 4.78 22.74 7.46
CA SER A 20 4.13 21.42 7.65
C SER A 20 3.16 21.02 6.53
N LYS A 21 2.81 21.93 5.61
CA LYS A 21 1.94 21.66 4.44
C LYS A 21 2.63 21.80 3.08
N ALA A 22 3.86 22.33 3.01
CA ALA A 22 4.59 22.44 1.75
C ALA A 22 5.13 21.08 1.26
N ASP A 23 5.41 20.13 2.16
CA ASP A 23 5.80 18.75 1.79
C ASP A 23 4.63 17.91 1.24
N ALA A 24 3.42 18.46 1.16
CA ALA A 24 2.27 17.78 0.60
C ALA A 24 2.16 17.87 -0.94
N VAL A 25 3.03 18.63 -1.61
CA VAL A 25 2.93 18.85 -3.07
C VAL A 25 4.29 19.12 -3.73
N SER A 26 5.24 18.20 -3.56
CA SER A 26 6.42 18.14 -4.43
C SER A 26 6.34 16.87 -5.29
N PRO A 27 6.38 16.98 -6.63
CA PRO A 27 6.45 15.80 -7.50
C PRO A 27 7.73 15.05 -7.19
N VAL A 28 7.62 13.81 -6.71
CA VAL A 28 8.76 12.91 -6.57
C VAL A 28 9.10 12.40 -7.97
N ALA A 29 10.29 12.73 -8.47
CA ALA A 29 10.82 12.10 -9.67
C ALA A 29 11.29 10.69 -9.31
N LEU A 30 10.72 9.68 -9.98
CA LEU A 30 11.21 8.30 -9.90
C LEU A 30 12.48 8.18 -10.75
N PRO A 31 13.57 7.58 -10.23
CA PRO A 31 14.73 7.27 -11.06
C PRO A 31 14.36 6.20 -12.10
N SER A 32 14.57 6.54 -13.38
CA SER A 32 14.43 5.62 -14.50
C SER A 32 15.47 4.50 -14.41
N GLY A 33 15.04 3.29 -14.03
CA GLY A 33 15.93 2.15 -13.86
C GLY A 33 16.48 1.63 -15.21
N GLY A 34 17.80 1.66 -15.38
CA GLY A 34 18.56 0.92 -16.39
C GLY A 34 19.83 0.31 -15.76
N THR A 35 20.13 -0.94 -16.12
CA THR A 35 21.16 -1.91 -15.65
C THR A 35 22.62 -1.53 -15.95
N PRO A 36 23.69 -2.01 -15.24
CA PRO A 36 24.09 -3.44 -15.06
C PRO A 36 24.75 -3.77 -13.67
N ILE A 37 25.10 -5.01 -13.25
CA ILE A 37 26.11 -5.97 -13.78
C ILE A 37 25.85 -7.39 -13.19
N ASP A 38 26.14 -8.43 -13.99
CA ASP A 38 26.17 -9.84 -13.59
C ASP A 38 27.27 -10.16 -12.57
N THR A 39 26.94 -10.95 -11.55
CA THR A 39 27.95 -11.63 -10.73
C THR A 39 27.51 -13.05 -10.47
N VAL A 40 28.27 -14.02 -10.99
CA VAL A 40 28.14 -15.43 -10.64
C VAL A 40 29.18 -15.74 -9.58
N SER A 41 28.77 -16.32 -8.45
CA SER A 41 29.66 -17.18 -7.67
C SER A 41 28.88 -18.25 -6.91
N PRO A 42 29.33 -19.53 -6.93
CA PRO A 42 28.55 -20.67 -6.48
C PRO A 42 28.81 -20.95 -5.00
N SER A 43 27.74 -21.05 -4.23
CA SER A 43 27.63 -21.85 -3.00
C SER A 43 26.17 -21.76 -2.57
N VAL A 44 25.33 -22.68 -3.06
CA VAL A 44 23.93 -22.75 -2.63
C VAL A 44 23.94 -23.26 -1.20
N LYS A 45 23.93 -22.32 -0.24
CA LYS A 45 23.38 -22.57 1.09
C LYS A 45 21.95 -23.10 0.86
N PRO A 46 21.49 -24.17 1.56
CA PRO A 46 20.12 -24.62 1.43
C PRO A 46 19.21 -23.41 1.50
N SER A 47 18.31 -23.24 0.52
CA SER A 47 17.44 -22.07 0.50
C SER A 47 16.76 -21.97 1.86
N GLU A 48 16.57 -20.74 2.34
CA GLU A 48 15.59 -20.52 3.40
C GLU A 48 14.35 -21.34 3.03
N THR A 49 13.87 -22.15 3.98
CA THR A 49 12.58 -22.82 3.85
C THR A 49 11.63 -21.80 3.22
N PRO A 50 11.01 -22.09 2.05
CA PRO A 50 10.25 -21.09 1.33
C PRO A 50 9.30 -20.42 2.31
N THR A 51 9.35 -19.09 2.35
CA THR A 51 8.55 -18.28 3.26
C THR A 51 7.11 -18.79 3.20
N PRO A 52 6.45 -19.06 4.34
CA PRO A 52 5.06 -19.48 4.31
C PRO A 52 4.25 -18.46 3.51
N TYR A 53 3.61 -18.92 2.43
CA TYR A 53 2.71 -18.08 1.67
C TYR A 53 1.44 -17.84 2.49
N GLY A 54 0.96 -16.60 2.49
CA GLY A 54 -0.38 -16.31 2.99
C GLY A 54 -1.43 -17.10 2.22
N LYS A 55 -2.62 -17.23 2.80
CA LYS A 55 -3.71 -18.04 2.22
C LYS A 55 -5.05 -17.32 2.33
N VAL A 56 -5.95 -17.61 1.41
CA VAL A 56 -7.36 -17.21 1.49
C VAL A 56 -8.15 -18.38 2.06
N LEU A 57 -8.75 -18.21 3.24
CA LEU A 57 -9.55 -19.24 3.89
C LEU A 57 -10.94 -18.72 4.23
N GLY A 58 -11.98 -19.37 3.69
CA GLY A 58 -13.36 -18.97 3.92
C GLY A 58 -13.58 -17.50 3.55
N THR A 59 -13.78 -16.65 4.56
CA THR A 59 -14.06 -15.22 4.40
C THR A 59 -12.90 -14.30 4.82
N VAL A 60 -11.69 -14.84 4.99
CA VAL A 60 -10.51 -14.06 5.40
C VAL A 60 -9.29 -14.35 4.52
N MET A 61 -8.45 -13.33 4.36
CA MET A 61 -7.05 -13.47 3.99
C MET A 61 -6.24 -13.67 5.27
N VAL A 62 -5.34 -14.65 5.27
CA VAL A 62 -4.46 -14.99 6.38
C VAL A 62 -3.03 -14.76 5.94
N ALA A 63 -2.36 -13.82 6.59
CA ALA A 63 -0.94 -13.56 6.39
C ALA A 63 -0.08 -14.64 7.06
N SER A 64 1.20 -14.73 6.72
CA SER A 64 2.11 -15.78 7.23
C SER A 64 2.38 -15.73 8.74
N ASN A 65 2.13 -14.58 9.38
CA ASN A 65 2.13 -14.38 10.84
C ASN A 65 0.82 -14.86 11.50
N ASN A 66 -0.10 -15.44 10.73
CA ASN A 66 -1.46 -15.78 11.13
C ASN A 66 -2.38 -14.58 11.38
N ASP A 67 -1.95 -13.36 11.09
CA ASP A 67 -2.84 -12.20 11.14
C ASP A 67 -3.91 -12.34 10.05
N THR A 68 -5.08 -11.75 10.29
CA THR A 68 -6.21 -11.95 9.39
C THR A 68 -6.87 -10.64 8.99
N MET A 69 -7.28 -10.56 7.73
CA MET A 69 -8.09 -9.49 7.18
C MET A 69 -9.33 -10.10 6.52
N PRO A 70 -10.56 -9.65 6.84
CA PRO A 70 -11.74 -10.14 6.14
C PRO A 70 -11.74 -9.74 4.66
N ILE A 71 -12.21 -10.65 3.80
CA ILE A 71 -12.36 -10.36 2.37
C ILE A 71 -13.45 -9.31 2.14
N MET A 72 -13.32 -8.55 1.04
CA MET A 72 -14.25 -7.46 0.74
C MET A 72 -15.63 -7.93 0.26
N SER A 73 -15.73 -9.07 -0.43
CA SER A 73 -17.00 -9.67 -0.88
C SER A 73 -16.80 -11.14 -1.33
N SER A 74 -17.90 -11.85 -1.61
CA SER A 74 -17.94 -13.26 -2.00
C SER A 74 -17.64 -13.54 -3.48
N ALA A 75 -17.65 -12.54 -4.36
CA ALA A 75 -17.47 -12.72 -5.81
C ALA A 75 -16.00 -12.67 -6.30
N TRP A 76 -15.03 -12.87 -5.41
CA TRP A 76 -13.60 -12.69 -5.67
C TRP A 76 -12.90 -14.03 -5.91
N GLY A 77 -11.93 -14.06 -6.83
CA GLY A 77 -11.06 -15.23 -7.03
C GLY A 77 -9.84 -15.17 -6.11
N ASN A 78 -9.34 -16.34 -5.69
CA ASN A 78 -8.08 -16.47 -4.97
C ASN A 78 -6.91 -16.44 -5.95
N TYR A 79 -5.92 -15.60 -5.69
CA TYR A 79 -4.72 -15.43 -6.52
C TYR A 79 -3.47 -15.35 -5.65
N GLY A 80 -2.31 -15.60 -6.25
CA GLY A 80 -1.02 -15.31 -5.60
C GLY A 80 -0.88 -13.82 -5.31
N GLU A 81 -0.13 -13.50 -4.26
CA GLU A 81 0.25 -12.13 -3.92
C GLU A 81 1.18 -11.56 -5.01
N THR A 82 0.87 -10.37 -5.53
CA THR A 82 1.65 -9.70 -6.59
C THR A 82 2.03 -8.27 -6.25
N THR A 83 1.77 -7.81 -5.03
CA THR A 83 2.08 -6.47 -4.54
C THR A 83 3.42 -6.40 -3.80
N GLY A 84 4.14 -7.51 -3.66
CA GLY A 84 5.44 -7.58 -3.02
C GLY A 84 5.36 -7.52 -1.49
N LEU A 85 4.24 -7.97 -0.92
CA LEU A 85 4.08 -8.16 0.53
C LEU A 85 4.84 -9.40 1.00
N TRP A 86 5.33 -9.37 2.23
CA TRP A 86 5.96 -10.54 2.83
C TRP A 86 4.91 -11.49 3.39
N GLY A 87 4.93 -12.75 2.95
CA GLY A 87 3.98 -13.76 3.39
C GLY A 87 2.51 -13.37 3.20
N GLY A 88 2.22 -12.60 2.15
CA GLY A 88 0.88 -12.08 1.87
C GLY A 88 -0.01 -13.05 1.10
N ALA A 89 -1.30 -12.74 1.12
CA ALA A 89 -2.35 -13.37 0.33
C ALA A 89 -3.11 -12.29 -0.44
N ALA A 90 -3.71 -12.65 -1.59
CA ALA A 90 -4.47 -11.71 -2.39
C ALA A 90 -5.74 -12.31 -2.98
N ILE A 91 -6.70 -11.43 -3.25
CA ILE A 91 -7.95 -11.73 -3.94
C ILE A 91 -8.20 -10.70 -5.05
N TRP A 92 -8.81 -11.16 -6.14
CA TRP A 92 -9.19 -10.30 -7.27
C TRP A 92 -10.70 -10.35 -7.54
N LEU A 93 -11.34 -9.19 -7.72
CA LEU A 93 -12.69 -9.04 -8.24
C LEU A 93 -12.62 -8.46 -9.63
N THR A 94 -12.91 -9.30 -10.61
CA THR A 94 -12.99 -8.86 -12.00
C THR A 94 -14.35 -8.23 -12.24
N VAL A 95 -14.41 -6.90 -12.27
CA VAL A 95 -15.61 -6.15 -12.67
C VAL A 95 -15.77 -6.16 -14.20
N HIS A 96 -14.67 -6.35 -14.93
CA HIS A 96 -14.65 -6.30 -16.38
C HIS A 96 -13.91 -7.49 -17.00
N LYS A 97 -14.58 -8.63 -17.11
CA LYS A 97 -14.05 -9.77 -17.89
C LYS A 97 -14.07 -9.44 -19.38
N ASN A 98 -13.07 -9.91 -20.11
CA ASN A 98 -12.96 -9.78 -21.58
C ASN A 98 -13.06 -8.34 -22.07
N TYR A 99 -12.42 -7.42 -21.35
CA TYR A 99 -12.56 -6.00 -21.58
C TYR A 99 -12.26 -5.61 -23.06
N ASP A 100 -11.26 -6.24 -23.68
CA ASP A 100 -10.86 -6.02 -25.06
C ASP A 100 -11.35 -7.07 -26.06
N GLY A 101 -12.12 -8.07 -25.60
CA GLY A 101 -12.51 -9.27 -26.34
C GLY A 101 -11.40 -10.32 -26.49
N LYS A 102 -10.23 -10.15 -25.84
CA LYS A 102 -9.05 -11.02 -25.94
C LYS A 102 -8.53 -11.52 -24.58
N GLY A 103 -9.32 -11.38 -23.52
CA GLY A 103 -9.08 -12.00 -22.21
C GLY A 103 -8.52 -11.06 -21.12
N ALA A 104 -8.20 -9.81 -21.43
CA ALA A 104 -7.77 -8.85 -20.40
C ALA A 104 -8.92 -8.54 -19.44
N SER A 105 -8.63 -8.62 -18.14
CA SER A 105 -9.59 -8.43 -17.05
C SER A 105 -9.16 -7.23 -16.20
N TRP A 106 -10.03 -6.25 -16.02
CA TRP A 106 -9.80 -5.13 -15.10
C TRP A 106 -10.76 -5.21 -13.91
N GLY A 107 -10.32 -4.75 -12.74
CA GLY A 107 -11.12 -4.92 -11.55
C GLY A 107 -10.46 -4.39 -10.29
N ASN A 108 -10.96 -4.86 -9.16
CA ASN A 108 -10.44 -4.50 -7.86
C ASN A 108 -9.54 -5.63 -7.38
N TYR A 109 -8.38 -5.30 -6.85
CA TYR A 109 -7.45 -6.21 -6.22
C TYR A 109 -7.27 -5.83 -4.77
N THR A 110 -7.16 -6.83 -3.90
CA THR A 110 -6.83 -6.58 -2.50
C THR A 110 -5.85 -7.62 -2.02
N ALA A 111 -4.84 -7.18 -1.28
CA ALA A 111 -3.86 -8.04 -0.66
C ALA A 111 -3.67 -7.68 0.81
N PHE A 112 -3.24 -8.68 1.57
CA PHE A 112 -2.93 -8.55 2.97
C PHE A 112 -1.73 -9.43 3.32
N GLY A 113 -0.79 -8.90 4.09
CA GLY A 113 0.47 -9.56 4.42
C GLY A 113 1.27 -8.73 5.41
N GLN A 114 2.55 -9.06 5.56
CA GLN A 114 3.48 -8.28 6.36
C GLN A 114 4.26 -7.28 5.52
N LEU A 115 4.77 -6.26 6.20
CA LEU A 115 5.80 -5.39 5.66
C LEU A 115 7.05 -6.23 5.42
N PRO A 116 7.62 -6.22 4.20
CA PRO A 116 8.85 -6.93 3.92
C PRO A 116 10.00 -6.50 4.84
N PRO A 117 10.82 -7.47 5.34
CA PRO A 117 11.87 -7.18 6.31
C PRO A 117 12.99 -6.30 5.75
N ASP A 118 13.10 -6.19 4.42
CA ASP A 118 14.04 -5.32 3.74
C ASP A 118 13.59 -3.85 3.67
N ILE A 119 12.34 -3.55 4.01
CA ILE A 119 11.85 -2.18 4.18
C ILE A 119 12.09 -1.75 5.63
N PRO A 120 12.95 -0.74 5.89
CA PRO A 120 13.21 -0.28 7.25
C PRO A 120 11.93 0.19 7.93
N TYR A 121 11.68 -0.36 9.12
CA TYR A 121 10.54 0.00 9.95
C TYR A 121 10.99 0.52 11.31
N LYS A 122 10.38 1.63 11.74
CA LYS A 122 10.53 2.18 13.08
C LYS A 122 9.14 2.45 13.63
N ASN A 123 8.87 2.00 14.86
CA ASN A 123 7.60 2.23 15.54
C ASN A 123 7.46 3.69 16.02
N THR A 124 7.34 4.59 15.03
CA THR A 124 7.10 6.02 15.18
C THR A 124 6.18 6.44 14.03
N ALA A 125 5.43 7.53 14.19
CA ALA A 125 4.55 8.03 13.11
C ALA A 125 5.32 8.35 11.81
N ALA A 126 6.56 8.84 11.93
CA ALA A 126 7.42 9.09 10.77
C ALA A 126 7.89 7.79 10.10
N GLY A 127 8.31 6.79 10.89
CA GLY A 127 8.74 5.48 10.39
C GLY A 127 7.61 4.69 9.74
N LEU A 128 6.40 4.72 10.30
CA LEU A 128 5.22 4.11 9.68
C LEU A 128 4.85 4.79 8.36
N LYS A 129 4.91 6.13 8.29
CA LYS A 129 4.71 6.88 7.05
C LYS A 129 5.75 6.50 5.99
N GLU A 130 7.01 6.44 6.36
CA GLU A 130 8.11 6.07 5.46
C GLU A 130 7.93 4.64 4.93
N ALA A 131 7.64 3.68 5.81
CA ALA A 131 7.34 2.31 5.43
C ALA A 131 6.14 2.24 4.46
N ALA A 132 5.06 2.99 4.73
CA ALA A 132 3.90 3.08 3.85
C ALA A 132 4.24 3.62 2.45
N VAL A 133 5.14 4.61 2.36
CA VAL A 133 5.61 5.14 1.07
C VAL A 133 6.44 4.10 0.31
N GLN A 134 7.36 3.42 1.00
CA GLN A 134 8.24 2.42 0.38
C GLN A 134 7.46 1.20 -0.13
N ILE A 135 6.58 0.64 0.72
CA ILE A 135 5.74 -0.50 0.32
C ILE A 135 4.71 -0.10 -0.73
N GLY A 136 4.15 1.11 -0.64
CA GLY A 136 3.26 1.65 -1.67
C GLY A 136 3.95 1.80 -3.03
N SER A 137 5.20 2.26 -3.05
CA SER A 137 5.99 2.35 -4.28
C SER A 137 6.27 0.97 -4.86
N ARG A 138 6.67 0.00 -4.01
CA ARG A 138 6.88 -1.40 -4.42
C ARG A 138 5.62 -2.01 -5.02
N ALA A 139 4.47 -1.80 -4.38
CA ALA A 139 3.20 -2.33 -4.83
C ALA A 139 2.76 -1.75 -6.18
N ILE A 140 2.92 -0.44 -6.40
CA ILE A 140 2.62 0.18 -7.69
C ILE A 140 3.52 -0.39 -8.79
N VAL A 141 4.81 -0.55 -8.52
CA VAL A 141 5.75 -1.15 -9.49
C VAL A 141 5.37 -2.59 -9.81
N ALA A 142 4.96 -3.36 -8.81
CA ALA A 142 4.61 -4.77 -8.99
C ALA A 142 3.26 -4.98 -9.69
N LEU A 143 2.27 -4.13 -9.42
CA LEU A 143 0.95 -4.19 -10.06
C LEU A 143 0.94 -3.64 -11.50
N TYR A 144 1.77 -2.63 -11.77
CA TYR A 144 1.75 -1.89 -13.03
C TYR A 144 3.08 -2.03 -13.76
N ASP A 145 4.07 -1.23 -13.35
CA ASP A 145 5.48 -1.29 -13.72
C ASP A 145 6.20 -0.08 -13.11
N LYS A 146 7.53 0.03 -13.31
CA LYS A 146 8.35 1.16 -12.83
C LYS A 146 8.03 2.52 -13.49
N ASN A 147 7.32 2.52 -14.62
CA ASN A 147 6.93 3.70 -15.38
C ASN A 147 5.48 4.13 -15.09
N ALA A 148 4.80 3.46 -14.17
CA ALA A 148 3.44 3.77 -13.78
C ALA A 148 3.32 5.24 -13.35
N GLN A 149 2.40 5.96 -13.99
CA GLN A 149 2.23 7.38 -13.74
C GLN A 149 1.26 7.57 -12.56
N VAL A 150 1.79 8.05 -11.43
CA VAL A 150 0.96 8.47 -10.29
C VAL A 150 0.44 9.88 -10.53
N MET A 151 -0.87 10.08 -10.44
CA MET A 151 -1.52 11.38 -10.54
C MET A 151 -1.17 12.26 -9.33
N LYS A 152 -1.21 13.58 -9.51
CA LYS A 152 -1.07 14.52 -8.39
C LYS A 152 -2.22 14.33 -7.38
N GLY A 153 -1.92 14.55 -6.10
CA GLY A 153 -2.90 14.53 -5.01
C GLY A 153 -2.94 13.23 -4.21
N THR A 154 -1.82 12.52 -4.10
CA THR A 154 -1.68 11.44 -3.11
C THR A 154 -2.01 11.97 -1.72
N THR A 155 -2.91 11.29 -1.02
CA THR A 155 -3.30 11.65 0.34
C THR A 155 -2.72 10.69 1.35
N HIS A 156 -2.53 11.19 2.56
CA HIS A 156 -2.01 10.44 3.70
C HIS A 156 -2.86 10.77 4.91
N LYS A 157 -3.14 9.77 5.74
CA LYS A 157 -3.75 9.96 7.06
C LYS A 157 -3.24 8.92 8.05
N ALA A 158 -3.16 9.31 9.31
CA ALA A 158 -3.02 8.34 10.40
C ALA A 158 -4.34 7.57 10.58
N ILE A 159 -4.23 6.30 10.93
CA ILE A 159 -5.35 5.41 11.25
C ILE A 159 -5.05 4.63 12.53
N THR A 160 -6.06 4.02 13.11
CA THR A 160 -5.92 3.08 14.22
C THR A 160 -6.71 1.83 13.90
N VAL A 161 -6.09 0.66 14.09
CA VAL A 161 -6.69 -0.64 13.79
C VAL A 161 -6.53 -1.50 15.02
N ASN A 162 -7.64 -1.87 15.66
CA ASN A 162 -7.66 -2.65 16.90
C ASN A 162 -6.71 -2.10 18.01
N GLY A 163 -6.62 -0.77 18.14
CA GLY A 163 -5.72 -0.11 19.10
C GLY A 163 -4.28 0.07 18.63
N HIS A 164 -3.90 -0.49 17.48
CA HIS A 164 -2.58 -0.34 16.89
C HIS A 164 -2.50 0.89 15.98
N PRO A 165 -1.44 1.71 16.08
CA PRO A 165 -1.24 2.85 15.19
C PRO A 165 -0.94 2.36 13.77
N GLY A 166 -1.44 3.11 12.78
CA GLY A 166 -1.15 2.83 11.39
C GLY A 166 -1.27 4.06 10.51
N HIS A 167 -0.96 3.91 9.23
CA HIS A 167 -1.04 4.96 8.23
C HIS A 167 -1.68 4.46 6.95
N GLU A 168 -2.63 5.24 6.42
CA GLU A 168 -3.21 5.03 5.09
C GLU A 168 -2.60 6.03 4.10
N ILE A 169 -2.16 5.52 2.95
CA ILE A 169 -1.81 6.30 1.76
C ILE A 169 -2.82 5.97 0.66
N VAL A 170 -3.31 7.00 -0.03
CA VAL A 170 -4.18 6.84 -1.19
C VAL A 170 -3.57 7.57 -2.37
N ALA A 171 -3.19 6.82 -3.40
CA ALA A 171 -2.66 7.33 -4.65
C ALA A 171 -3.61 6.99 -5.80
N LYS A 172 -3.59 7.80 -6.85
CA LYS A 172 -4.27 7.46 -8.11
C LYS A 172 -3.23 7.15 -9.17
N VAL A 173 -3.29 5.97 -9.77
CA VAL A 173 -2.39 5.53 -10.82
C VAL A 173 -3.12 5.63 -12.15
N VAL A 174 -2.50 6.26 -13.14
CA VAL A 174 -3.08 6.40 -14.48
C VAL A 174 -3.14 5.03 -15.14
N VAL A 175 -4.30 4.70 -15.70
CA VAL A 175 -4.54 3.45 -16.44
C VAL A 175 -4.77 3.80 -17.90
N LYS A 176 -3.99 3.18 -18.80
CA LYS A 176 -4.08 3.37 -20.25
C LYS A 176 -4.02 2.02 -20.95
N VAL A 177 -5.07 1.22 -20.76
CA VAL A 177 -5.23 -0.05 -21.48
C VAL A 177 -6.09 0.22 -22.72
N PRO A 178 -5.68 -0.22 -23.93
CA PRO A 178 -6.50 -0.04 -25.12
C PRO A 178 -7.93 -0.54 -24.93
N LYS A 179 -8.87 0.26 -25.42
CA LYS A 179 -10.32 0.13 -25.23
C LYS A 179 -10.80 0.43 -23.81
N LEU A 180 -9.96 0.43 -22.75
CA LEU A 180 -10.35 0.64 -21.35
C LEU A 180 -10.88 2.05 -21.10
N THR A 181 -12.13 2.14 -20.65
CA THR A 181 -12.74 3.42 -20.24
C THR A 181 -12.20 3.91 -18.91
N GLU A 182 -11.66 2.99 -18.09
CA GLU A 182 -10.96 3.33 -16.86
C GLU A 182 -9.71 4.14 -17.18
N THR A 183 -9.63 5.33 -16.59
CA THR A 183 -8.51 6.26 -16.80
C THR A 183 -7.54 6.28 -15.63
N TYR A 184 -7.96 5.75 -14.48
CA TYR A 184 -7.12 5.61 -13.30
C TYR A 184 -7.62 4.50 -12.39
N SER A 185 -6.71 3.99 -11.56
CA SER A 185 -7.05 3.18 -10.40
C SER A 185 -6.66 3.91 -9.13
N THR A 186 -7.37 3.62 -8.05
CA THR A 186 -7.08 4.14 -6.72
C THR A 186 -6.35 3.07 -5.92
N VAL A 187 -5.05 3.27 -5.72
CA VAL A 187 -4.22 2.41 -4.88
C VAL A 187 -4.27 2.92 -3.44
N MET A 188 -4.75 2.07 -2.53
CA MET A 188 -4.87 2.35 -1.11
C MET A 188 -3.92 1.43 -0.36
N ILE A 189 -3.07 1.97 0.49
CA ILE A 189 -2.08 1.23 1.28
C ILE A 189 -2.32 1.55 2.74
N ALA A 190 -2.49 0.53 3.58
CA ALA A 190 -2.47 0.66 5.03
C ALA A 190 -1.27 -0.10 5.59
N VAL A 191 -0.46 0.57 6.40
CA VAL A 191 0.59 -0.07 7.22
C VAL A 191 0.20 0.07 8.68
N ILE A 192 0.15 -1.04 9.41
CA ILE A 192 -0.33 -1.13 10.78
C ILE A 192 0.79 -1.70 11.66
N ASP A 193 1.17 -1.00 12.71
CA ASP A 193 2.14 -1.50 13.68
C ASP A 193 1.61 -2.77 14.38
N ARG A 194 2.39 -3.85 14.43
CA ARG A 194 2.01 -5.04 15.20
C ARG A 194 2.38 -4.94 16.68
N GLY A 195 3.20 -3.97 17.06
CA GLY A 195 3.67 -3.77 18.44
C GLY A 195 4.82 -4.69 18.85
N ASP A 196 5.28 -5.57 17.96
CA ASP A 196 6.43 -6.47 18.15
C ASP A 196 7.66 -6.05 17.32
N GLY A 197 7.63 -4.83 16.77
CA GLY A 197 8.68 -4.32 15.88
C GLY A 197 8.50 -4.71 14.41
N THR A 198 7.36 -5.30 14.04
CA THR A 198 6.95 -5.54 12.66
C THR A 198 5.66 -4.79 12.33
N ALA A 199 5.22 -4.85 11.06
CA ALA A 199 4.00 -4.20 10.62
C ALA A 199 3.21 -5.10 9.66
N ASP A 200 1.88 -5.05 9.78
CA ASP A 200 0.97 -5.58 8.78
C ASP A 200 0.75 -4.57 7.67
N VAL A 201 0.50 -5.06 6.46
CA VAL A 201 0.23 -4.26 5.29
C VAL A 201 -1.01 -4.79 4.57
N ALA A 202 -1.97 -3.89 4.37
CA ALA A 202 -3.11 -4.13 3.49
C ALA A 202 -3.01 -3.21 2.27
N ILE A 203 -3.26 -3.76 1.08
CA ILE A 203 -3.23 -3.02 -0.17
C ILE A 203 -4.54 -3.26 -0.90
N ALA A 204 -5.09 -2.19 -1.47
CA ALA A 204 -6.18 -2.24 -2.43
C ALA A 204 -5.75 -1.53 -3.70
N ASP A 205 -6.11 -2.08 -4.84
CA ASP A 205 -6.10 -1.42 -6.13
C ASP A 205 -7.53 -1.42 -6.67
N ILE A 206 -8.18 -0.25 -6.65
CA ILE A 206 -9.61 -0.11 -6.90
C ILE A 206 -9.85 0.72 -8.14
N ALA A 207 -10.52 0.14 -9.13
CA ALA A 207 -10.90 0.81 -10.36
C ALA A 207 -11.60 2.15 -10.06
N GLY A 208 -11.17 3.23 -10.71
CA GLY A 208 -11.69 4.59 -10.51
C GLY A 208 -13.19 4.73 -10.74
N SER A 209 -13.78 3.85 -11.56
CA SER A 209 -15.23 3.74 -11.78
C SER A 209 -16.02 3.14 -10.61
N THR A 210 -15.35 2.55 -9.60
CA THR A 210 -16.00 1.86 -8.48
C THR A 210 -15.60 2.37 -7.08
N PRO A 211 -15.67 3.70 -6.83
CA PRO A 211 -15.13 4.32 -5.60
C PRO A 211 -15.80 3.83 -4.30
N ALA A 212 -17.01 3.26 -4.38
CA ALA A 212 -17.70 2.70 -3.21
C ALA A 212 -16.89 1.59 -2.51
N TRP A 213 -16.07 0.85 -3.25
CA TRP A 213 -15.21 -0.20 -2.68
C TRP A 213 -14.12 0.33 -1.77
N GLN A 214 -13.75 1.60 -1.87
CA GLN A 214 -12.76 2.21 -0.96
C GLN A 214 -13.26 2.18 0.49
N ASN A 215 -14.56 2.44 0.70
CA ASN A 215 -15.15 2.41 2.03
C ASN A 215 -15.29 0.98 2.55
N VAL A 216 -15.62 0.03 1.68
CA VAL A 216 -15.64 -1.40 2.03
C VAL A 216 -14.24 -1.84 2.44
N TRP A 217 -13.21 -1.47 1.69
CA TRP A 217 -11.82 -1.78 2.02
C TRP A 217 -11.43 -1.20 3.38
N ARG A 218 -11.68 0.09 3.62
CA ARG A 218 -11.38 0.73 4.93
C ARG A 218 -12.09 0.05 6.08
N TYR A 219 -13.36 -0.33 5.87
CA TYR A 219 -14.11 -1.10 6.87
C TYR A 219 -13.44 -2.45 7.14
N LYS A 220 -12.98 -3.18 6.10
CA LYS A 220 -12.25 -4.44 6.28
C LYS A 220 -10.88 -4.27 6.93
N VAL A 221 -10.16 -3.21 6.60
CA VAL A 221 -8.89 -2.85 7.26
C VAL A 221 -9.12 -2.59 8.75
N SER A 222 -10.20 -1.92 9.13
CA SER A 222 -10.53 -1.69 10.54
C SER A 222 -10.84 -2.98 11.33
N GLN A 223 -11.07 -4.09 10.62
CA GLN A 223 -11.35 -5.42 11.17
C GLN A 223 -10.14 -6.35 11.13
N ILE A 224 -8.96 -5.87 10.76
CA ILE A 224 -7.73 -6.67 10.81
C ILE A 224 -7.51 -7.13 12.25
N ALA A 225 -7.32 -8.44 12.42
CA ALA A 225 -6.98 -9.04 13.68
C ALA A 225 -5.49 -9.38 13.68
N ILE A 226 -4.75 -8.70 14.56
CA ILE A 226 -3.34 -8.95 14.85
C ILE A 226 -3.29 -10.05 15.91
N ASN A 227 -2.83 -11.22 15.51
CA ASN A 227 -2.72 -12.42 16.31
C ASN A 227 -1.29 -12.52 16.89
N LYS A 228 -1.19 -13.03 18.11
CA LYS A 228 0.07 -13.20 18.84
C LYS A 228 0.62 -14.61 18.70
#